data_AF-A0A1J4VS37-F1
#
_entry.id   AF-A0A1J4VS37-F1
#
_cell.length_a   1.000
_cell.length_b   1.000
_cell.length_c   1.000
_cell.angle_alpha   90.00
_cell.angle_beta   90.00
_cell.angle_gamma   90.00
#
_symmetry.space_group_name_H-M   'P 1'
#
loop_
_entity.id
_entity.type
_entity.pdbx_description
1 polymer ?
#
loop_
_entity_poly.entity_id
_entity_poly.type
_entity_poly.pdbx_seq_one_letter_code
_entity_poly.pdbx_strand_id
1 'polypeptide(L)'
;MKKTPALFFLLVLIPSVLLAASKETRFPGSGEVTSVDPLYGRITIKHGAIKNYARDTENDFFVRPPTLLKGLAKRDLVSFTVIDEKGDVRIEEIKKTGEAPLKEEPSFLGQAVQDTLVATGEAAKTLSSPLTPVHEVVSGAVGAATGATGSALEDPGPQAKKKF
;
A
#
# COMPACT_ATOMS: atom_id res chain seq x y z
N MET A 1 -66.11 -63.31 14.28
CA MET A 1 -66.37 -62.76 15.63
C MET A 1 -65.05 -62.68 16.40
N LYS A 2 -64.76 -61.51 17.02
CA LYS A 2 -63.88 -61.25 18.18
C LYS A 2 -62.46 -60.66 17.95
N LYS A 3 -62.41 -59.32 18.04
CA LYS A 3 -61.55 -58.45 18.91
C LYS A 3 -60.03 -58.31 18.63
N THR A 4 -59.63 -57.12 18.17
CA THR A 4 -58.39 -56.37 18.52
C THR A 4 -58.31 -56.12 20.06
N PRO A 5 -57.19 -55.76 20.73
CA PRO A 5 -56.15 -54.77 20.31
C PRO A 5 -54.71 -54.88 20.91
N ALA A 6 -53.86 -53.91 20.53
CA ALA A 6 -52.87 -53.18 21.36
C ALA A 6 -51.43 -53.71 21.63
N LEU A 7 -50.53 -52.70 21.62
CA LEU A 7 -49.44 -52.41 22.56
C LEU A 7 -48.01 -52.69 22.03
N PHE A 8 -47.25 -51.71 21.50
CA PHE A 8 -46.52 -50.57 22.12
C PHE A 8 -45.03 -50.89 22.36
N PHE A 9 -44.18 -49.99 21.83
CA PHE A 9 -42.87 -49.55 22.35
C PHE A 9 -41.71 -50.55 22.45
N LEU A 10 -40.61 -50.30 21.72
CA LEU A 10 -39.28 -50.30 22.34
C LEU A 10 -38.18 -49.57 21.53
N LEU A 11 -37.76 -48.43 22.07
CA LEU A 11 -36.38 -47.92 22.19
C LEU A 11 -35.61 -47.49 20.91
N VAL A 12 -35.87 -46.26 20.47
CA VAL A 12 -34.89 -45.48 19.71
C VAL A 12 -33.85 -44.94 20.71
N LEU A 13 -32.68 -45.57 20.74
CA LEU A 13 -31.52 -45.13 21.50
C LEU A 13 -30.95 -43.88 20.82
N ILE A 14 -31.37 -42.68 21.24
CA ILE A 14 -30.74 -41.42 20.80
C ILE A 14 -29.52 -41.21 21.70
N PRO A 15 -28.27 -41.36 21.24
CA PRO A 15 -27.13 -40.94 22.02
C PRO A 15 -27.18 -39.42 22.10
N SER A 16 -27.57 -38.89 23.25
CA SER A 16 -27.40 -37.48 23.58
C SER A 16 -25.90 -37.18 23.68
N VAL A 17 -25.30 -36.84 22.54
CA VAL A 17 -23.98 -36.20 22.50
C VAL A 17 -24.17 -34.82 23.13
N LEU A 18 -23.80 -34.68 24.40
CA LEU A 18 -23.61 -33.37 25.02
C LEU A 18 -22.44 -32.69 24.30
N LEU A 19 -22.76 -31.75 23.43
CA LEU A 19 -21.79 -30.85 22.83
C LEU A 19 -21.34 -29.86 23.91
N ALA A 20 -20.21 -30.14 24.55
CA ALA A 20 -19.58 -29.20 25.46
C ALA A 20 -19.07 -28.00 24.65
N ALA A 21 -19.75 -26.85 24.76
CA ALA A 21 -19.30 -25.61 24.16
C ALA A 21 -18.00 -25.16 24.84
N SER A 22 -16.89 -25.15 24.09
CA SER A 22 -15.63 -24.56 24.51
C SER A 22 -15.86 -23.08 24.82
N LYS A 23 -15.46 -22.65 26.03
CA LYS A 23 -15.52 -21.25 26.44
C LYS A 23 -14.35 -20.50 25.79
N GLU A 24 -14.57 -20.07 24.56
CA GLU A 24 -13.64 -19.27 23.77
C GLU A 24 -13.79 -17.79 24.12
N THR A 25 -12.68 -17.09 24.29
CA THR A 25 -12.73 -15.64 24.52
C THR A 25 -12.73 -14.95 23.17
N ARG A 26 -13.77 -14.14 22.93
CA ARG A 26 -13.96 -13.41 21.67
C ARG A 26 -13.70 -11.93 21.88
N PHE A 27 -12.88 -11.35 21.01
CA PHE A 27 -12.51 -9.94 21.03
C PHE A 27 -12.86 -9.29 19.68
N PRO A 28 -13.98 -8.55 19.59
CA PRO A 28 -14.35 -7.86 18.37
C PRO A 28 -13.43 -6.66 18.13
N GLY A 29 -13.03 -6.47 16.88
CA GLY A 29 -12.17 -5.39 16.43
C GLY A 29 -12.58 -4.85 15.07
N SER A 30 -12.01 -3.69 14.72
CA SER A 30 -12.09 -3.10 13.39
C SER A 30 -10.77 -2.45 13.04
N GLY A 31 -10.48 -2.39 11.75
CA GLY A 31 -9.20 -1.85 11.28
C GLY A 31 -9.09 -1.78 9.77
N GLU A 32 -7.92 -1.32 9.34
CA GLU A 32 -7.50 -1.23 7.95
C GLU A 32 -6.51 -2.36 7.64
N VAL A 33 -6.75 -3.08 6.56
CA VAL A 33 -5.83 -4.12 6.08
C VAL A 33 -4.60 -3.47 5.45
N THR A 34 -3.42 -3.79 5.97
CA THR A 34 -2.15 -3.27 5.43
C THR A 34 -1.46 -4.30 4.53
N SER A 35 -1.66 -5.60 4.79
CA SER A 35 -1.16 -6.71 3.98
C SER A 35 -2.06 -7.94 4.09
N VAL A 36 -2.14 -8.74 3.02
CA VAL A 36 -2.88 -10.02 2.99
C VAL A 36 -1.98 -11.09 2.40
N ASP A 37 -1.85 -12.22 3.09
CA ASP A 37 -1.17 -13.41 2.59
C ASP A 37 -2.12 -14.62 2.67
N PRO A 38 -2.87 -14.90 1.59
CA PRO A 38 -3.80 -16.02 1.54
C PRO A 38 -3.12 -17.39 1.57
N LEU A 39 -1.85 -17.47 1.17
CA LEU A 39 -1.11 -18.74 1.11
C LEU A 39 -0.80 -19.25 2.52
N TYR A 40 -0.39 -18.35 3.41
CA TYR A 40 -0.11 -18.67 4.81
C TYR A 40 -1.27 -18.38 5.76
N GLY A 41 -2.41 -17.90 5.23
CA GLY A 41 -3.57 -17.56 6.05
C GLY A 41 -3.29 -16.42 7.01
N ARG A 42 -2.50 -15.42 6.59
CA ARG A 42 -2.09 -14.28 7.42
C ARG A 42 -2.66 -12.98 6.89
N ILE A 43 -2.93 -12.07 7.81
CA ILE A 43 -3.38 -10.72 7.50
C ILE A 43 -2.78 -9.74 8.50
N THR A 44 -2.21 -8.66 7.98
CA THR A 44 -1.75 -7.56 8.81
C THR A 44 -2.83 -6.48 8.82
N ILE A 45 -3.30 -6.14 10.02
CA ILE A 45 -4.37 -5.17 10.23
C ILE A 45 -3.86 -4.09 11.16
N LYS A 46 -3.97 -2.84 10.71
CA LYS A 46 -3.88 -1.67 11.57
C LYS A 46 -5.22 -1.48 12.25
N HIS A 47 -5.29 -1.77 13.54
CA HIS A 47 -6.54 -1.77 14.30
C HIS A 47 -6.49 -0.77 15.44
N GLY A 48 -7.66 -0.20 15.77
CA GLY A 48 -7.82 0.59 16.98
C GLY A 48 -7.71 -0.26 18.25
N ALA A 49 -7.93 0.35 19.41
CA ALA A 49 -7.92 -0.41 20.67
C ALA A 49 -8.98 -1.53 20.68
N ILE A 50 -8.54 -2.77 20.89
CA ILE A 50 -9.39 -3.94 21.06
C ILE A 50 -9.55 -4.20 22.55
N LYS A 51 -10.77 -4.05 23.06
CA LYS A 51 -11.07 -4.15 24.49
C LYS A 51 -10.56 -5.48 25.07
N ASN A 52 -9.77 -5.38 26.14
CA ASN A 52 -9.20 -6.51 26.88
C ASN A 52 -8.24 -7.43 26.07
N TYR A 53 -7.75 -6.98 24.91
CA TYR A 53 -6.87 -7.78 24.07
C TYR A 53 -5.62 -7.01 23.62
N ALA A 54 -5.79 -5.87 22.93
CA ALA A 54 -4.68 -5.12 22.37
C ALA A 54 -4.95 -3.60 22.33
N ARG A 55 -3.88 -2.80 22.37
CA ARG A 55 -3.96 -1.34 22.17
C ARG A 55 -4.07 -1.03 20.67
N ASP A 56 -4.22 0.25 20.34
CA ASP A 56 -4.15 0.72 18.95
C ASP A 56 -2.75 0.48 18.39
N THR A 57 -2.64 -0.42 17.42
CA THR A 57 -1.38 -0.86 16.80
C THR A 57 -1.65 -1.59 15.49
N GLU A 58 -0.58 -1.87 14.75
CA GLU A 58 -0.60 -2.76 13.59
C GLU A 58 -0.03 -4.12 13.96
N ASN A 59 -0.85 -5.17 13.78
CA ASN A 59 -0.50 -6.54 14.15
C ASN A 59 -0.77 -7.52 13.01
N ASP A 60 0.03 -8.58 12.95
CA ASP A 60 -0.18 -9.75 12.08
C ASP A 60 -1.05 -10.79 12.79
N PHE A 61 -2.06 -11.30 12.10
CA PHE A 61 -3.01 -12.27 12.62
C PHE A 61 -3.09 -13.49 11.71
N PHE A 62 -3.22 -14.67 12.32
CA PHE A 62 -3.63 -15.88 11.60
C PHE A 62 -5.14 -15.90 11.42
N VAL A 63 -5.59 -16.32 10.24
CA VAL A 63 -7.01 -16.41 9.89
C VAL A 63 -7.38 -17.85 9.60
N ARG A 64 -8.42 -18.35 10.25
CA ARG A 64 -8.99 -19.68 9.99
C ARG A 64 -10.50 -19.60 9.80
N PRO A 65 -11.04 -20.12 8.69
CA PRO A 65 -10.33 -20.69 7.54
C PRO A 65 -9.66 -19.61 6.66
N PRO A 66 -8.57 -19.94 5.93
CA PRO A 66 -7.86 -18.98 5.06
C PRO A 66 -8.73 -18.48 3.89
N THR A 67 -9.83 -19.17 3.58
CA THR A 67 -10.81 -18.73 2.59
C THR A 67 -11.47 -17.40 2.93
N LEU A 68 -11.45 -17.00 4.20
CA LEU A 68 -11.94 -15.70 4.66
C LEU A 68 -11.12 -14.53 4.12
N LEU A 69 -9.88 -14.76 3.68
CA LEU A 69 -9.01 -13.74 3.08
C LEU A 69 -9.32 -13.48 1.61
N LYS A 70 -10.17 -14.30 0.97
CA LYS A 70 -10.49 -14.15 -0.45
C LYS A 70 -11.23 -12.84 -0.70
N GLY A 71 -10.69 -12.04 -1.63
CA GLY A 71 -11.28 -10.76 -2.01
C GLY A 71 -10.97 -9.61 -1.05
N LEU A 72 -10.15 -9.84 -0.01
CA LEU A 72 -9.57 -8.78 0.79
C LEU A 72 -8.28 -8.27 0.13
N ALA A 73 -8.08 -6.97 0.19
CA ALA A 73 -6.88 -6.31 -0.31
C ALA A 73 -6.38 -5.27 0.70
N LYS A 74 -5.16 -4.79 0.47
CA LYS A 74 -4.62 -3.63 1.17
C LYS A 74 -5.58 -2.43 1.05
N ARG A 75 -5.72 -1.67 2.14
CA ARG A 75 -6.66 -0.55 2.35
C ARG A 75 -8.11 -0.94 2.60
N ASP A 76 -8.47 -2.21 2.58
CA ASP A 76 -9.81 -2.61 2.96
C ASP A 76 -10.07 -2.30 4.43
N LEU A 77 -11.21 -1.68 4.70
CA LEU A 77 -11.71 -1.55 6.06
C LEU A 77 -12.45 -2.83 6.41
N VAL A 78 -12.13 -3.40 7.56
CA VAL A 78 -12.68 -4.68 8.01
C VAL A 78 -13.17 -4.61 9.44
N SER A 79 -14.23 -5.37 9.72
CA SER A 79 -14.62 -5.79 11.06
C SER A 79 -14.22 -7.24 11.24
N PHE A 80 -13.64 -7.59 12.38
CA PHE A 80 -13.15 -8.93 12.65
C PHE A 80 -13.33 -9.34 14.11
N THR A 81 -13.31 -10.65 14.37
CA THR A 81 -13.35 -11.21 15.73
C THR A 81 -12.11 -12.05 15.96
N VAL A 82 -11.30 -11.66 16.95
CA VAL A 82 -10.17 -12.47 17.44
C VAL A 82 -10.69 -13.47 18.46
N ILE A 83 -10.32 -14.72 18.28
CA ILE A 83 -10.60 -15.83 19.18
C ILE A 83 -9.29 -16.21 19.86
N ASP A 84 -9.30 -16.27 21.19
CA ASP A 84 -8.22 -16.86 21.98
C ASP A 84 -8.70 -18.19 22.59
N GLU A 85 -8.17 -19.28 22.02
CA GLU A 85 -8.35 -20.64 22.51
C GLU A 85 -7.09 -21.12 23.22
N LYS A 86 -7.03 -20.89 24.54
CA LYS A 86 -5.92 -21.39 25.38
C LYS A 86 -4.55 -20.93 24.86
N GLY A 87 -4.45 -19.74 24.26
CA GLY A 87 -3.24 -19.17 23.68
C GLY A 87 -3.10 -19.36 22.16
N ASP A 88 -3.99 -20.11 21.50
CA ASP A 88 -4.07 -20.13 20.02
C ASP A 88 -4.95 -18.96 19.55
N VAL A 89 -4.30 -17.84 19.27
CA VAL A 89 -4.94 -16.60 18.84
C VAL A 89 -5.14 -16.60 17.33
N ARG A 90 -6.40 -16.46 16.90
CA ARG A 90 -6.76 -16.46 15.47
C ARG A 90 -8.00 -15.63 15.18
N ILE A 91 -8.17 -15.20 13.94
CA ILE A 91 -9.40 -14.59 13.44
C ILE A 91 -10.26 -15.68 12.81
N GLU A 92 -11.50 -15.79 13.26
CA GLU A 92 -12.49 -16.73 12.69
C GLU A 92 -13.64 -16.02 11.95
N GLU A 93 -13.76 -14.71 12.14
CA GLU A 93 -14.76 -13.90 11.48
C GLU A 93 -14.09 -12.62 10.97
N ILE A 94 -14.27 -12.34 9.68
CA ILE A 94 -13.81 -11.10 9.06
C ILE A 94 -14.80 -10.69 7.98
N LYS A 95 -15.11 -9.39 7.94
CA LYS A 95 -16.04 -8.81 6.98
C LYS A 95 -15.50 -7.47 6.51
N LYS A 96 -15.39 -7.31 5.19
CA LYS A 96 -15.13 -6.01 4.56
C LYS A 96 -16.30 -5.06 4.84
N THR A 97 -15.99 -3.90 5.39
CA THR A 97 -16.95 -2.83 5.72
C THR A 97 -16.78 -1.61 4.80
N GLY A 98 -15.65 -1.48 4.11
CA GLY A 98 -15.38 -0.40 3.17
C GLY A 98 -13.96 -0.45 2.63
N GLU A 99 -13.50 0.68 2.10
CA GLU A 99 -12.11 0.89 1.66
C GLU A 99 -11.65 2.25 2.19
N ALA A 100 -10.43 2.30 2.75
CA ALA A 100 -9.84 3.53 3.25
C ALA A 100 -9.57 4.48 2.06
N PRO A 101 -9.75 5.80 2.20
CA PRO A 101 -9.41 6.75 1.14
C PRO A 101 -7.96 6.60 0.69
N LEU A 102 -7.67 6.88 -0.59
CA LEU A 102 -6.28 7.02 -1.03
C LEU A 102 -5.70 8.19 -0.25
N LYS A 103 -4.76 7.93 0.66
CA LYS A 103 -3.90 9.00 1.15
C LYS A 103 -3.05 9.42 -0.04
N GLU A 104 -3.35 10.58 -0.58
CA GLU A 104 -2.43 11.33 -1.41
C GLU A 104 -1.19 11.59 -0.55
N GLU A 105 -0.20 10.69 -0.64
CA GLU A 105 1.15 10.98 -0.17
C GLU A 105 1.52 12.32 -0.82
N PRO A 106 1.93 13.36 -0.06
CA PRO A 106 2.43 14.58 -0.66
C PRO A 106 3.63 14.17 -1.50
N SER A 107 3.39 14.06 -2.80
CA SER A 107 4.37 13.57 -3.76
C SER A 107 5.51 14.58 -3.76
N PHE A 108 6.59 14.26 -3.05
CA PHE A 108 7.85 15.01 -3.07
C PHE A 108 8.33 15.28 -4.50
N LEU A 109 7.93 14.44 -5.46
CA LEU A 109 8.15 14.63 -6.89
C LEU A 109 7.42 15.85 -7.46
N GLY A 110 6.21 16.16 -7.02
CA GLY A 110 5.48 17.35 -7.45
C GLY A 110 6.17 18.62 -7.00
N GLN A 111 6.61 18.66 -5.74
CA GLN A 111 7.29 19.84 -5.17
C GLN A 111 8.68 20.05 -5.80
N ALA A 112 9.49 19.00 -5.94
CA ALA A 112 10.83 19.10 -6.53
C ALA A 112 10.80 19.48 -8.03
N VAL A 113 9.80 19.00 -8.77
CA VAL A 113 9.60 19.39 -10.17
C VAL A 113 9.13 20.84 -10.24
N GLN A 114 8.21 21.27 -9.36
CA GLN A 114 7.76 22.66 -9.29
C GLN A 114 8.93 23.61 -8.97
N ASP A 115 9.78 23.28 -8.01
CA ASP A 115 10.94 24.08 -7.62
C ASP A 115 11.97 24.18 -8.77
N THR A 116 12.16 23.09 -9.52
CA THR A 116 13.05 23.08 -10.70
C THR A 116 12.48 23.92 -11.85
N LEU A 117 11.17 23.87 -12.08
CA LEU A 117 10.48 24.66 -13.11
C LEU A 117 10.47 26.15 -12.77
N VAL A 118 10.28 26.52 -11.50
CA VAL A 118 10.33 27.92 -11.05
C VAL A 118 11.75 28.47 -11.16
N ALA A 119 12.77 27.72 -10.73
CA ALA A 119 14.17 28.12 -10.88
C ALA A 119 14.60 28.28 -12.35
N THR A 120 14.11 27.43 -13.24
CA THR A 120 14.40 27.53 -14.69
C THR A 120 13.61 28.68 -15.34
N GLY A 121 12.39 28.97 -14.87
CA GLY A 121 11.57 30.08 -15.35
C GLY A 121 12.09 31.46 -14.95
N GLU A 122 12.72 31.60 -13.77
CA GLU A 122 13.37 32.86 -13.36
C GLU A 122 14.64 33.16 -14.17
N ALA A 123 15.38 32.14 -14.61
CA ALA A 123 16.54 32.32 -15.50
C ALA A 123 16.16 32.83 -16.90
N ALA A 124 14.94 32.60 -17.36
CA ALA A 124 14.47 33.10 -18.66
C ALA A 124 14.02 34.58 -18.62
N LYS A 125 13.67 35.12 -17.45
CA LYS A 125 13.23 36.52 -17.31
C LYS A 125 14.38 37.53 -17.34
N THR A 126 15.62 37.13 -17.08
CA THR A 126 16.78 38.04 -17.07
C THR A 126 17.42 38.25 -18.45
N LEU A 127 17.01 37.48 -19.48
CA LEU A 127 17.56 37.56 -20.84
C LEU A 127 16.70 38.36 -21.84
N SER A 128 15.51 38.80 -21.45
CA SER A 128 14.67 39.67 -22.30
C SER A 128 14.88 41.14 -21.94
N SER A 129 16.10 41.65 -22.12
CA SER A 129 16.29 43.09 -22.28
C SER A 129 15.72 43.52 -23.64
N PRO A 130 14.95 44.61 -23.72
CA PRO A 130 14.45 45.13 -24.98
C PRO A 130 15.63 45.57 -25.85
N LEU A 131 15.74 44.98 -27.04
CA LEU A 131 16.61 45.49 -28.10
C LEU A 131 16.10 46.88 -28.49
N THR A 132 16.88 47.92 -28.18
CA THR A 132 16.65 49.25 -28.75
C THR A 132 16.95 49.20 -30.25
N PRO A 133 16.07 49.71 -31.12
CA PRO A 133 16.39 49.84 -32.53
C PRO A 133 17.36 51.02 -32.70
N VAL A 134 18.65 50.71 -32.83
CA VAL A 134 19.65 51.69 -33.28
C VAL A 134 19.60 51.73 -34.81
N HIS A 135 18.86 52.69 -35.35
CA HIS A 135 19.12 53.18 -36.70
C HIS A 135 20.18 54.27 -36.60
N GLU A 136 21.42 53.92 -36.90
CA GLU A 136 22.39 54.90 -37.39
C GLU A 136 23.12 54.29 -38.58
N VAL A 137 22.76 54.81 -39.75
CA VAL A 137 23.37 54.50 -41.03
C VAL A 137 24.57 55.44 -41.18
N VAL A 138 25.79 54.90 -41.12
CA VAL A 138 26.96 55.59 -41.69
C VAL A 138 27.84 54.60 -42.44
N SER A 139 27.91 54.87 -43.74
CA SER A 139 28.80 54.31 -44.74
C SER A 139 30.26 54.32 -44.32
N GLY A 140 31.01 53.27 -44.69
CA GLY A 140 32.46 53.29 -44.53
C GLY A 140 33.18 52.02 -45.00
N ALA A 141 33.59 52.05 -46.27
CA ALA A 141 34.85 51.52 -46.82
C ALA A 141 35.41 50.15 -46.39
N VAL A 142 35.50 49.26 -47.40
CA VAL A 142 36.73 48.60 -47.90
C VAL A 142 37.74 48.08 -46.86
N GLY A 143 37.99 46.77 -46.89
CA GLY A 143 39.24 46.20 -46.34
C GLY A 143 39.28 44.68 -46.35
N ALA A 144 40.01 44.11 -47.30
CA ALA A 144 40.38 42.70 -47.37
C ALA A 144 41.35 42.31 -46.23
N ALA A 145 41.27 41.08 -45.72
CA ALA A 145 42.45 40.27 -45.38
C ALA A 145 42.07 38.84 -44.96
N THR A 146 42.95 37.94 -45.38
CA THR A 146 43.03 36.49 -45.22
C THR A 146 43.55 36.04 -43.85
N GLY A 147 43.33 34.75 -43.48
CA GLY A 147 44.14 34.00 -42.50
C GLY A 147 43.28 33.08 -41.62
N ALA A 148 43.21 31.77 -41.84
CA ALA A 148 44.19 30.71 -41.57
C ALA A 148 44.23 30.21 -40.11
N THR A 149 44.04 28.88 -39.95
CA THR A 149 44.60 27.95 -38.92
C THR A 149 44.13 28.09 -37.46
N GLY A 150 43.98 27.06 -36.62
CA GLY A 150 44.24 25.60 -36.66
C GLY A 150 43.38 24.91 -35.56
N SER A 151 42.92 23.67 -35.75
CA SER A 151 43.54 22.39 -35.34
C SER A 151 43.87 22.24 -33.85
N ALA A 152 43.19 21.29 -33.19
CA ALA A 152 43.60 20.38 -32.09
C ALA A 152 42.31 19.97 -31.34
N LEU A 153 41.71 18.77 -31.40
CA LEU A 153 42.19 17.39 -31.47
C LEU A 153 43.02 16.99 -30.23
N GLU A 154 42.33 16.65 -29.13
CA GLU A 154 42.87 15.78 -28.08
C GLU A 154 41.74 15.08 -27.28
N ASP A 155 41.64 13.78 -27.55
CA ASP A 155 41.05 12.64 -26.82
C ASP A 155 42.24 11.61 -26.74
N PRO A 156 42.32 10.57 -25.89
CA PRO A 156 41.41 10.02 -24.88
C PRO A 156 42.08 9.66 -23.53
N GLY A 157 41.28 9.17 -22.57
CA GLY A 157 41.79 8.14 -21.65
C GLY A 157 41.04 7.95 -20.32
N PRO A 158 40.35 6.81 -20.10
CA PRO A 158 39.68 6.49 -18.85
C PRO A 158 40.60 5.74 -17.87
N GLN A 159 40.63 6.16 -16.60
CA GLN A 159 41.32 5.39 -15.54
C GLN A 159 40.33 4.60 -14.68
N ALA A 160 40.36 3.29 -14.89
CA ALA A 160 39.84 2.29 -13.97
C ALA A 160 40.71 2.22 -12.71
N LYS A 161 40.09 2.14 -11.52
CA LYS A 161 40.73 1.60 -10.31
C LYS A 161 39.76 0.74 -9.50
N LYS A 162 39.99 -0.59 -9.57
CA LYS A 162 39.67 -1.58 -8.53
C LYS A 162 40.63 -1.38 -7.33
N LYS A 163 40.16 -1.60 -6.10
CA LYS A 163 40.84 -2.32 -4.99
C LYS A 163 39.75 -2.70 -3.96
N PHE A 164 39.49 -4.00 -3.78
CA PHE A 164 40.04 -4.90 -2.74
C PHE A 164 39.60 -4.51 -1.34
#